data_AF-A0A4U9UP69-F1
#
_entry.id   AF-A0A4U9UP69-F1
#
_cell.length_a   1.000
_cell.length_b   1.000
_cell.length_c   1.000
_cell.angle_alpha   90.00
_cell.angle_beta   90.00
_cell.angle_gamma   90.00
#
_symmetry.space_group_name_H-M   'P 1'
#
loop_
_entity.id
_entity.type
_entity.pdbx_description
1 polymer ?
#
loop_
_entity_poly.entity_id
_entity_poly.type
_entity_poly.pdbx_seq_one_letter_code
_entity_poly.pdbx_strand_id
1 'polypeptide(L)'
;MFSRHFGGEFVLRIEDTDLERSTQEAIDAIMDGMNWLNLDWDEGPYFQTKRFDRYNAVIDEMLQQGTAYKCYCSKERLEALREKQMENGEKPRYDGHCRDSQCSQHCR
;
A
#
# COMPACT_ATOMS: atom_id res chain seq x y z
N MET A 1 -1.84 15.67 -19.33
CA MET A 1 -2.64 16.43 -20.31
C MET A 1 -4.02 15.81 -20.62
N PHE A 2 -4.60 15.01 -19.70
CA PHE A 2 -5.92 14.39 -19.86
C PHE A 2 -7.02 15.16 -19.11
N SER A 3 -6.82 15.42 -17.81
CA SER A 3 -7.75 16.21 -16.97
C SER A 3 -8.05 17.59 -17.57
N ARG A 4 -7.01 18.37 -17.89
CA ARG A 4 -7.14 19.71 -18.50
C ARG A 4 -7.92 19.72 -19.81
N HIS A 5 -7.79 18.67 -20.63
CA HIS A 5 -8.50 18.59 -21.92
C HIS A 5 -10.01 18.38 -21.75
N PHE A 6 -10.42 17.72 -20.66
CA PHE A 6 -11.82 17.45 -20.34
C PHE A 6 -12.39 18.39 -19.27
N GLY A 7 -11.66 19.43 -18.87
CA GLY A 7 -12.06 20.34 -17.79
C GLY A 7 -12.15 19.68 -16.41
N GLY A 8 -11.44 18.56 -16.21
CA GLY A 8 -11.33 17.88 -14.92
C GLY A 8 -10.15 18.38 -14.08
N GLU A 9 -10.14 18.00 -12.81
CA GLU A 9 -9.11 18.36 -11.83
C GLU A 9 -7.93 17.38 -11.87
N PHE A 10 -6.72 17.91 -11.68
CA PHE A 10 -5.50 17.14 -11.46
C PHE A 10 -5.14 17.16 -9.97
N VAL A 11 -5.19 16.00 -9.32
CA VAL A 11 -4.86 15.86 -7.90
C VAL A 11 -3.46 15.26 -7.74
N LEU A 12 -2.60 15.93 -6.95
CA LEU A 12 -1.28 15.41 -6.58
C LEU A 12 -1.32 14.73 -5.21
N ARG A 13 -0.91 13.45 -5.18
CA ARG A 13 -0.72 12.68 -3.95
C ARG A 13 0.68 12.09 -3.90
N ILE A 14 1.35 12.28 -2.78
CA ILE A 14 2.68 11.74 -2.48
C ILE A 14 2.52 10.49 -1.62
N GLU A 15 3.00 9.35 -2.13
CA GLU A 15 2.93 8.04 -1.49
C GLU A 15 4.14 7.84 -0.55
N ASP A 16 4.19 8.59 0.55
CA ASP A 16 5.32 8.67 1.49
C ASP A 16 5.30 7.60 2.61
N THR A 17 4.64 6.47 2.40
CA THR A 17 4.51 5.43 3.45
C THR A 17 5.77 4.61 3.68
N ASP A 18 6.67 4.57 2.71
CA ASP A 18 7.96 3.91 2.83
C ASP A 18 9.01 4.94 3.24
N LEU A 19 9.26 5.07 4.54
CA LEU A 19 10.15 6.11 5.09
C LEU A 19 11.61 5.96 4.64
N GLU A 20 12.05 4.75 4.30
CA GLU A 20 13.42 4.53 3.82
C GLU A 20 13.61 5.04 2.39
N ARG A 21 12.56 4.97 1.57
CA ARG A 21 12.59 5.41 0.17
C ARG A 21 12.00 6.79 -0.07
N SER A 22 11.17 7.28 0.83
CA SER A 22 10.45 8.56 0.71
C SER A 22 11.17 9.66 1.48
N THR A 23 12.45 9.86 1.18
CA THR A 23 13.24 10.91 1.83
C THR A 23 12.74 12.29 1.38
N GLN A 24 13.03 13.32 2.18
CA GLN A 24 12.63 14.68 1.83
C GLN A 24 13.24 15.12 0.48
N GLU A 25 14.48 14.72 0.21
CA GLU A 25 15.17 15.01 -1.05
C GLU A 25 14.47 14.36 -2.25
N ALA A 26 13.95 13.14 -2.10
CA ALA A 26 13.19 12.47 -3.14
C ALA A 26 11.85 13.17 -3.42
N ILE A 27 11.18 13.65 -2.37
CA ILE A 27 9.95 14.43 -2.48
C ILE A 27 10.23 15.77 -3.18
N ASP A 28 11.27 16.49 -2.76
CA ASP A 28 11.65 17.78 -3.33
C ASP A 28 11.99 17.65 -4.83
N ALA A 29 12.73 16.59 -5.20
CA ALA A 29 13.05 16.32 -6.60
C ALA A 29 11.80 16.08 -7.47
N ILE A 30 10.75 15.45 -6.92
CA ILE A 30 9.47 15.29 -7.61
C ILE A 30 8.80 16.65 -7.79
N MET A 31 8.73 17.46 -6.74
CA MET A 31 8.09 18.77 -6.77
C MET A 31 8.80 19.72 -7.75
N ASP A 32 10.12 19.74 -7.73
CA ASP A 32 10.94 20.53 -8.66
C ASP A 32 10.75 20.08 -10.11
N GLY A 33 10.71 18.77 -10.35
CA GLY A 33 10.43 18.22 -11.68
C GLY A 33 9.05 18.60 -12.20
N MET A 34 8.03 18.58 -11.33
CA MET A 34 6.67 19.01 -11.69
C MET A 34 6.60 20.50 -12.01
N ASN A 35 7.23 21.34 -11.19
CA ASN A 35 7.30 22.79 -11.42
C ASN A 35 8.05 23.11 -12.73
N TRP A 36 9.18 22.45 -12.97
CA TRP A 36 9.96 22.64 -14.18
C TRP A 36 9.20 22.29 -15.46
N LEU A 37 8.34 21.26 -15.40
CA LEU A 37 7.47 20.85 -16.50
C LEU A 37 6.17 21.66 -16.59
N ASN A 38 5.94 22.64 -15.70
CA ASN A 38 4.68 23.38 -15.53
C ASN A 38 3.47 22.44 -15.39
N LEU A 39 3.62 21.40 -14.58
CA LEU A 39 2.57 20.43 -14.27
C LEU A 39 1.82 20.83 -13.00
N ASP A 40 1.09 21.94 -13.07
CA ASP A 40 0.30 22.44 -11.95
C ASP A 40 -0.88 21.51 -11.65
N TRP A 41 -1.01 21.14 -10.37
CA TRP A 41 -2.15 20.42 -9.82
C TRP A 41 -3.19 21.38 -9.24
N ASP A 42 -4.45 20.96 -9.32
CA ASP A 42 -5.59 21.69 -8.79
C ASP A 42 -5.83 21.37 -7.30
N GLU A 43 -5.47 20.17 -6.86
CA GLU A 43 -5.55 19.76 -5.45
C GLU A 43 -4.26 19.07 -4.96
N GLY A 44 -3.91 19.31 -3.69
CA GLY A 44 -2.73 18.73 -3.04
C GLY A 44 -1.56 19.71 -2.87
N PRO A 45 -0.33 19.21 -2.59
CA PRO A 45 0.03 17.80 -2.45
C PRO A 45 -0.56 17.18 -1.17
N TYR A 46 -1.25 16.05 -1.32
CA TYR A 46 -1.67 15.23 -0.19
C TYR A 46 -0.59 14.20 0.16
N PHE A 47 -0.23 14.09 1.42
CA PHE A 47 0.74 13.12 1.93
C PHE A 47 0.01 11.94 2.56
N GLN A 48 0.43 10.73 2.21
CA GLN A 48 -0.23 9.51 2.68
C GLN A 48 -0.03 9.28 4.19
N THR A 49 1.14 9.62 4.72
CA THR A 49 1.43 9.54 6.17
C THR A 49 0.47 10.36 7.03
N LYS A 50 -0.07 11.48 6.49
CA LYS A 50 -1.07 12.32 7.17
C LYS A 50 -2.48 11.73 7.17
N ARG A 51 -2.69 10.55 6.57
CA ARG A 51 -4.00 9.92 6.38
C ARG A 51 -4.14 8.57 7.07
N PHE A 52 -3.18 8.18 7.92
CA PHE A 52 -3.21 6.91 8.65
C PHE A 52 -4.50 6.69 9.45
N ASP A 53 -5.06 7.74 10.05
CA ASP A 53 -6.34 7.62 10.77
C ASP A 53 -7.48 7.13 9.87
N ARG A 54 -7.54 7.61 8.62
CA ARG A 54 -8.55 7.16 7.66
C ARG A 54 -8.32 5.71 7.25
N TYR A 55 -7.08 5.30 7.02
CA TYR A 55 -6.77 3.91 6.65
C TYR A 55 -7.09 2.96 7.81
N ASN A 56 -6.71 3.32 9.03
CA ASN A 56 -7.02 2.54 10.23
C ASN A 56 -8.53 2.38 10.43
N ALA A 57 -9.31 3.45 10.26
CA ALA A 57 -10.77 3.38 10.36
C ALA A 57 -11.39 2.43 9.31
N VAL A 58 -10.89 2.44 8.08
CA VAL A 58 -11.37 1.52 7.03
C VAL A 58 -10.95 0.08 7.33
N ILE A 59 -9.73 -0.14 7.81
CA ILE A 59 -9.25 -1.47 8.22
C ILE A 59 -10.14 -2.02 9.34
N ASP A 60 -10.45 -1.21 10.35
CA ASP A 60 -11.32 -1.60 11.45
C ASP A 60 -12.73 -1.93 10.97
N GLU A 61 -13.29 -1.15 10.05
CA GLU A 61 -14.57 -1.43 9.41
C GLU A 61 -14.54 -2.77 8.66
N MET A 62 -13.49 -3.03 7.86
CA MET A 62 -13.35 -4.28 7.11
C MET A 62 -13.19 -5.50 8.03
N LEU A 63 -12.48 -5.34 9.16
CA LEU A 63 -12.36 -6.39 10.18
C LEU A 63 -13.71 -6.68 10.85
N GLN A 64 -14.49 -5.64 11.16
CA GLN A 64 -15.84 -5.78 11.74
C GLN A 64 -16.82 -6.44 10.77
N GLN A 65 -16.74 -6.10 9.47
CA GLN A 65 -17.59 -6.68 8.43
C GLN A 65 -17.17 -8.11 8.03
N GLY A 66 -16.03 -8.62 8.54
CA GLY A 66 -15.48 -9.91 8.15
C GLY A 66 -14.96 -9.95 6.71
N THR A 67 -14.75 -8.79 6.08
CA THR A 67 -14.17 -8.67 4.73
C THR A 67 -12.64 -8.60 4.75
N ALA A 68 -12.05 -8.46 5.94
CA ALA A 68 -10.62 -8.61 6.22
C ALA A 68 -10.36 -9.49 7.45
N TYR A 69 -9.13 -9.99 7.57
CA TYR A 69 -8.64 -10.73 8.74
C TYR A 69 -7.17 -10.38 9.03
N LYS A 70 -6.74 -10.55 10.28
CA LYS A 70 -5.34 -10.36 10.67
C LYS A 70 -4.54 -11.62 10.34
N CYS A 71 -3.41 -11.42 9.66
CA CYS A 71 -2.45 -12.48 9.39
C CYS A 71 -1.26 -12.36 10.35
N TYR A 72 -0.83 -13.50 10.89
CA TYR A 72 0.29 -13.59 11.82
C TYR A 72 1.36 -14.59 11.32
N CYS A 73 1.36 -14.86 10.01
CA CYS A 73 2.41 -15.69 9.41
C CYS A 73 3.76 -14.97 9.47
N SER A 74 4.80 -15.69 9.89
CA SER A 74 6.16 -15.18 9.86
C SER A 74 6.67 -15.03 8.42
N LYS A 75 7.71 -14.21 8.24
CA LYS A 75 8.34 -14.01 6.94
C LYS A 75 8.94 -15.32 6.42
N GLU A 76 9.58 -16.08 7.31
CA GLU A 76 10.23 -17.36 7.02
C GLU A 76 9.20 -18.39 6.51
N ARG A 77 8.00 -18.44 7.10
CA ARG A 77 6.90 -19.28 6.60
C ARG A 77 6.50 -18.89 5.17
N LEU A 78 6.37 -17.59 4.90
CA LEU A 78 5.96 -17.09 3.59
C LEU A 78 7.04 -17.33 2.52
N GLU A 79 8.32 -17.22 2.88
CA GLU A 79 9.45 -17.55 2.04
C GLU A 79 9.47 -19.05 1.71
N ALA A 80 9.36 -19.93 2.71
CA ALA A 80 9.27 -21.38 2.50
C ALA A 80 8.05 -21.80 1.66
N LEU A 81 6.89 -21.16 1.88
CA LEU A 81 5.70 -21.37 1.06
C LEU A 81 5.94 -21.01 -0.40
N ARG A 82 6.59 -19.87 -0.64
CA ARG A 82 6.92 -19.38 -1.97
C ARG A 82 7.89 -20.32 -2.68
N GLU A 83 8.96 -20.75 -2.01
CA GLU A 83 9.93 -21.70 -2.56
C GLU A 83 9.26 -23.01 -2.96
N LYS A 84 8.45 -23.58 -2.06
CA LYS A 84 7.70 -24.81 -2.34
C LYS A 84 6.74 -24.67 -3.52
N GLN A 85 6.02 -23.55 -3.62
CA GLN A 85 5.15 -23.29 -4.76
C GLN A 85 5.96 -23.21 -6.07
N MET A 86 7.12 -22.57 -6.05
CA MET A 86 8.01 -22.47 -7.22
C MET A 86 8.57 -23.84 -7.63
N GLU A 87 9.01 -24.66 -6.68
CA GLU A 87 9.49 -26.02 -6.92
C GLU A 87 8.42 -26.91 -7.55
N ASN A 88 7.16 -26.71 -7.14
CA ASN A 88 6.01 -27.41 -7.69
C ASN A 88 5.53 -26.85 -9.04
N GLY A 89 6.14 -25.77 -9.56
CA GLY A 89 5.68 -25.08 -10.77
C GLY A 89 4.36 -24.31 -10.61
N GLU A 90 3.95 -24.04 -9.37
CA GLU A 90 2.77 -23.26 -9.03
C GLU A 90 3.08 -21.75 -9.05
N LYS A 91 2.05 -20.92 -9.27
CA LYS A 91 2.20 -19.46 -9.16
C LYS A 91 2.30 -19.07 -7.68
N PRO A 92 3.39 -18.40 -7.23
CA PRO A 92 3.53 -18.02 -5.84
C PRO A 92 2.41 -17.10 -5.36
N ARG A 93 1.75 -17.47 -4.27
CA ARG A 93 0.68 -16.70 -3.63
C ARG A 93 0.50 -17.13 -2.17
N TYR A 94 -0.01 -16.21 -1.37
CA TYR A 94 -0.43 -16.54 -0.01
C TYR A 94 -1.55 -17.60 -0.04
N ASP A 95 -1.49 -18.55 0.88
CA ASP A 95 -2.35 -19.73 0.95
C ASP A 95 -3.63 -19.52 1.77
N GLY A 96 -3.82 -18.33 2.36
CA GLY A 96 -5.00 -18.02 3.17
C GLY A 96 -4.96 -18.65 4.57
N HIS A 97 -3.79 -19.06 5.06
CA HIS A 97 -3.63 -19.82 6.31
C HIS A 97 -4.35 -19.22 7.53
N CYS A 98 -4.37 -17.89 7.67
CA CYS A 98 -5.02 -17.19 8.78
C CYS A 98 -6.48 -16.79 8.54
N ARG A 99 -7.08 -17.14 7.39
CA ARG A 99 -8.45 -16.71 7.03
C ARG A 99 -9.51 -17.35 7.94
N ASP A 100 -9.49 -18.67 8.03
CA ASP A 100 -10.49 -19.46 8.78
C ASP A 100 -9.94 -19.96 10.13
N SER A 101 -8.63 -19.86 10.31
CA SER A 101 -7.94 -20.25 11.53
C SER A 101 -8.08 -19.13 12.55
N GLN A 102 -8.76 -19.37 13.69
CA GLN A 102 -8.51 -18.61 14.91
C GLN A 102 -7.05 -18.90 15.33
N CYS A 103 -6.07 -18.24 14.70
CA CYS A 103 -4.65 -18.51 14.95
C CYS A 103 -4.29 -18.02 16.35
N SER A 104 -4.51 -18.89 17.33
CA SER A 104 -4.30 -18.63 18.75
C SER A 104 -3.10 -19.40 19.30
N GLN A 105 -2.56 -20.39 18.56
CA GLN A 105 -1.60 -21.35 19.13
C GLN A 105 -0.33 -21.64 18.32
N HIS A 106 -0.19 -21.22 17.05
CA HIS A 106 1.02 -21.52 16.24
C HIS A 106 1.56 -20.32 15.43
N CYS A 107 1.08 -19.12 15.69
CA CYS A 107 1.52 -17.89 15.04
C CYS A 107 2.55 -17.10 15.89
N ARG A 108 3.56 -17.78 16.45
CA ARG A 108 4.73 -17.15 17.09
C ARG A 108 5.99 -17.47 16.32
#